data_AF-A0A9D4CKT1-F1
#
_entry.id   AF-A0A9D4CKT1-F1
#
_cell.length_a   1.000
_cell.length_b   1.000
_cell.length_c   1.000
_cell.angle_alpha   90.00
_cell.angle_beta   90.00
_cell.angle_gamma   90.00
#
_symmetry.space_group_name_H-M   'P 1'
#
loop_
_entity.id
_entity.type
_entity.pdbx_description
1 polymer ?
#
loop_
_entity_poly.entity_id
_entity_poly.type
_entity_poly.pdbx_seq_one_letter_code
_entity_poly.pdbx_strand_id
1 'polypeptide(L)'
;MYNNVCLQSESAVERRIAVRQLTIKSNKSASWFVDIRMLFWLYELGDPPTEKEHWKRTVNRTIDNIWLQQTIAESKTMKTLQNLNMNMVKPRKPHPRLQQQAVSTYDANRQVLKLKFMCGKYILQSDRASFSKNKVDDTCRVCYNIKK
;
A
#
# COMPACT_ATOMS: atom_id res chain seq x y z
N MET A 1 -6.13 20.75 9.90
CA MET A 1 -5.66 22.15 10.07
C MET A 1 -5.00 22.71 8.81
N TYR A 2 -4.02 22.05 8.18
CA TYR A 2 -3.28 22.57 7.02
C TYR A 2 -4.15 22.77 5.76
N ASN A 3 -5.13 21.88 5.53
CA ASN A 3 -6.08 22.06 4.42
C ASN A 3 -6.97 23.30 4.57
N ASN A 4 -7.22 23.80 5.78
CA ASN A 4 -7.96 25.06 5.94
C ASN A 4 -7.05 26.27 5.67
N VAL A 5 -5.76 26.15 5.98
CA VAL A 5 -4.74 27.19 5.80
C VAL A 5 -4.42 27.39 4.31
N CYS A 6 -4.34 26.32 3.51
CA CYS A 6 -4.09 26.43 2.07
C CYS A 6 -5.31 26.94 1.27
N LEU A 7 -6.53 26.72 1.78
CA LEU A 7 -7.79 27.15 1.16
C LEU A 7 -8.23 28.56 1.61
N GLN A 8 -7.56 29.12 2.60
CA GLN A 8 -7.85 30.45 3.11
C GLN A 8 -7.27 31.55 2.19
N SER A 9 -7.97 32.69 2.15
CA SER A 9 -7.48 33.89 1.48
C SER A 9 -6.07 34.26 1.97
N GLU A 10 -5.27 34.92 1.13
CA GLU A 10 -3.92 35.37 1.48
C GLU A 10 -3.89 36.25 2.74
N SER A 11 -5.02 36.91 3.04
CA SER A 11 -5.22 37.75 4.21
C SER A 11 -5.48 36.99 5.52
N ALA A 12 -5.79 35.68 5.48
CA ALA A 12 -6.07 34.93 6.68
C ALA A 12 -4.85 34.85 7.60
N VAL A 13 -5.06 34.99 8.91
CA VAL A 13 -3.99 35.01 9.91
C VAL A 13 -3.31 33.64 9.97
N GLU A 14 -4.09 32.57 9.88
CA GLU A 14 -3.60 31.20 9.98
C GLU A 14 -2.73 30.82 8.78
N ARG A 15 -3.08 31.29 7.57
CA ARG A 15 -2.23 31.16 6.37
C ARG A 15 -0.88 31.84 6.55
N ARG A 16 -0.86 33.07 7.07
CA ARG A 16 0.38 33.81 7.34
C ARG A 16 1.24 33.13 8.39
N ILE A 17 0.64 32.59 9.44
CA ILE A 17 1.35 31.81 10.47
C ILE A 17 1.98 30.55 9.86
N ALA A 18 1.23 29.79 9.05
CA ALA A 18 1.75 28.57 8.44
C ALA A 18 2.89 28.84 7.46
N VAL A 19 2.75 29.84 6.58
CA VAL A 19 3.83 30.26 5.66
C VAL A 19 5.07 30.65 6.44
N ARG A 20 4.92 31.45 7.50
CA ARG A 20 6.03 31.84 8.37
C ARG A 20 6.72 30.64 9.02
N GLN A 21 5.96 29.66 9.52
CA GLN A 21 6.52 28.44 10.10
C GLN A 21 7.31 27.64 9.05
N LEU A 22 6.81 27.53 7.81
CA LEU A 22 7.51 26.83 6.73
C LEU A 22 8.79 27.54 6.26
N THR A 23 8.81 28.87 6.29
CA THR A 23 9.97 29.68 5.89
C THR A 23 11.07 29.64 6.95
N ILE A 24 10.72 29.67 8.24
CA ILE A 24 11.70 29.75 9.33
C ILE A 24 12.28 28.37 9.67
N LYS A 25 11.47 27.31 9.59
CA LYS A 25 11.86 25.98 10.05
C LYS A 25 12.67 25.24 8.97
N SER A 26 13.84 24.73 9.37
CA SER A 26 14.67 23.87 8.52
C SER A 26 13.97 22.53 8.24
N ASN A 27 14.36 21.86 7.15
CA ASN A 27 13.82 20.54 6.78
C ASN A 27 14.09 19.43 7.81
N LYS A 28 14.99 19.65 8.78
CA LYS A 28 15.31 18.70 9.86
C LYS A 28 14.56 19.00 11.15
N SER A 29 13.74 20.06 11.18
CA SER A 29 12.97 20.42 12.36
C SER A 29 11.85 19.41 12.61
N ALA A 30 11.67 18.98 13.86
CA ALA A 30 10.51 18.20 14.30
C ALA A 30 9.27 19.11 14.40
N SER A 31 8.81 19.62 13.26
CA SER A 31 7.64 20.47 13.14
C SER A 31 6.64 19.81 12.21
N TRP A 32 5.40 19.75 12.66
CA TRP A 32 4.29 19.22 11.87
C TRP A 32 4.14 19.88 10.49
N PHE A 33 4.46 21.17 10.36
CA PHE A 33 4.47 21.88 9.07
C PHE A 33 5.55 21.35 8.11
N VAL A 34 6.74 21.04 8.65
CA VAL A 34 7.83 20.44 7.89
C VAL A 34 7.46 19.02 7.49
N ASP A 35 6.87 18.23 8.38
CA ASP A 35 6.41 16.86 8.09
C ASP A 35 5.40 16.86 6.93
N ILE A 36 4.44 17.79 6.92
CA ILE A 36 3.49 17.92 5.81
C ILE A 36 4.20 18.30 4.52
N ARG A 37 5.11 19.28 4.52
CA ARG A 37 5.88 19.64 3.32
C ARG A 37 6.66 18.44 2.78
N MET A 38 7.29 17.67 3.66
CA MET A 38 8.03 16.46 3.29
C MET A 38 7.12 15.40 2.67
N LEU A 39 5.89 15.23 3.19
CA LEU A 39 4.89 14.34 2.58
C LEU A 39 4.48 14.82 1.19
N PHE A 40 4.30 16.14 1.00
CA PHE A 40 3.97 16.68 -0.33
C PHE A 40 5.09 16.43 -1.32
N TRP A 41 6.35 16.59 -0.92
CA TRP A 41 7.50 16.26 -1.76
C TRP A 41 7.61 14.76 -2.04
N LEU A 42 7.48 13.92 -1.00
CA LEU A 42 7.59 12.47 -1.13
C LEU A 42 6.57 11.88 -2.11
N TYR A 43 5.35 12.41 -2.10
CA TYR A 43 4.26 11.95 -2.97
C TYR A 43 4.05 12.82 -4.21
N GLU A 44 4.96 13.78 -4.47
CA GLU A 44 4.88 14.73 -5.59
C GLU A 44 3.49 15.41 -5.69
N LEU A 45 2.91 15.74 -4.53
CA LEU A 45 1.62 16.38 -4.45
C LEU A 45 1.78 17.85 -4.86
N GLY A 46 1.08 18.24 -5.93
CA GLY A 46 0.98 19.63 -6.36
C GLY A 46 0.15 20.49 -5.40
N ASP A 47 -0.16 21.71 -5.84
CA ASP A 47 -0.95 22.64 -5.04
C ASP A 47 -2.36 22.09 -4.76
N PRO A 48 -2.88 22.29 -3.53
CA PRO A 48 -4.19 21.79 -3.16
C PRO A 48 -5.28 22.53 -3.95
N PRO A 49 -6.25 21.82 -4.56
CA PRO A 49 -7.38 22.41 -5.25
C PRO A 49 -8.34 23.06 -4.24
N THR A 50 -9.18 23.98 -4.72
CA THR A 50 -10.15 24.74 -3.90
C THR A 50 -11.16 23.85 -3.16
N GLU A 51 -11.48 22.68 -3.70
CA GLU A 51 -12.44 21.75 -3.10
C GLU A 51 -11.77 20.68 -2.22
N LYS A 52 -12.11 20.70 -0.93
CA LYS A 52 -11.59 19.76 0.08
C LYS A 52 -11.80 18.28 -0.28
N GLU A 53 -12.98 17.92 -0.78
CA GLU A 53 -13.30 16.52 -1.12
C GLU A 53 -12.62 16.07 -2.41
N HIS A 54 -12.41 16.99 -3.36
CA HIS A 54 -11.57 16.70 -4.52
C HIS A 54 -10.12 16.47 -4.08
N TRP A 55 -9.59 17.34 -3.23
CA TRP A 55 -8.22 17.21 -2.71
C TRP A 55 -7.98 15.88 -1.99
N LYS A 56 -8.86 15.50 -1.06
CA LYS A 56 -8.77 14.22 -0.35
C LYS A 56 -8.74 13.03 -1.30
N ARG A 57 -9.57 13.05 -2.35
CA ARG A 57 -9.60 11.99 -3.37
C ARG A 57 -8.30 11.93 -4.14
N THR A 58 -7.75 13.08 -4.54
CA THR A 58 -6.46 13.16 -5.24
C THR A 58 -5.33 12.61 -4.37
N VAL A 59 -5.20 13.09 -3.12
CA VAL A 59 -4.16 12.62 -2.19
C VAL A 59 -4.26 11.12 -1.97
N ASN A 60 -5.46 10.60 -1.65
CA ASN A 60 -5.64 9.17 -1.42
C ASN A 60 -5.28 8.35 -2.66
N ARG A 61 -5.72 8.78 -3.85
CA ARG A 61 -5.42 8.09 -5.11
C ARG A 61 -3.92 8.08 -5.41
N THR A 62 -3.23 9.21 -5.22
CA THR A 62 -1.78 9.32 -5.47
C THR A 62 -1.00 8.42 -4.54
N ILE A 63 -1.29 8.47 -3.24
CA ILE A 63 -0.65 7.62 -2.23
C ILE A 63 -0.90 6.14 -2.55
N ASP A 64 -2.16 5.76 -2.77
CA ASP A 64 -2.54 4.38 -3.05
C ASP A 64 -1.86 3.83 -4.31
N ASN A 65 -1.72 4.67 -5.35
CA ASN A 65 -1.02 4.30 -6.58
C ASN A 65 0.48 4.09 -6.34
N ILE A 66 1.15 5.00 -5.63
CA ILE A 66 2.60 4.90 -5.34
C ILE A 66 2.89 3.60 -4.57
N TRP A 67 2.14 3.34 -3.50
CA TRP A 67 2.31 2.12 -2.73
C TRP A 67 1.99 0.86 -3.53
N LEU A 68 0.99 0.89 -4.41
CA LEU A 68 0.68 -0.24 -5.30
C LEU A 68 1.83 -0.52 -6.26
N GLN A 69 2.38 0.52 -6.90
CA GLN A 69 3.51 0.37 -7.82
C GLN A 69 4.75 -0.16 -7.11
N GLN A 70 5.05 0.38 -5.93
CA GLN A 70 6.16 -0.10 -5.11
C GLN A 70 5.97 -1.57 -4.72
N THR A 71 4.77 -1.96 -4.28
CA THR A 71 4.46 -3.36 -3.94
C THR A 71 4.61 -4.28 -5.15
N ILE A 72 4.19 -3.85 -6.35
CA ILE A 72 4.36 -4.60 -7.60
C ILE A 72 5.84 -4.72 -7.99
N ALA A 73 6.63 -3.67 -7.79
CA ALA A 73 8.06 -3.71 -8.04
C ALA A 73 8.78 -4.67 -7.08
N GLU A 74 8.48 -4.57 -5.78
CA GLU A 74 9.04 -5.44 -4.76
C GLU A 74 8.66 -6.91 -4.98
N SER A 75 7.40 -7.19 -5.34
CA SER A 75 6.95 -8.57 -5.57
C SER A 75 7.67 -9.26 -6.74
N LYS A 76 8.08 -8.51 -7.77
CA LYS A 76 8.91 -9.04 -8.87
C LYS A 76 10.31 -9.45 -8.42
N THR A 77 10.86 -8.76 -7.42
CA THR A 77 12.21 -9.04 -6.90
C THR A 77 12.21 -10.12 -5.82
N MET A 78 11.12 -10.24 -5.07
CA MET A 78 11.01 -11.19 -3.97
C MET A 78 10.51 -12.55 -4.47
N LYS A 79 11.40 -13.56 -4.50
CA LYS A 79 11.03 -14.96 -4.82
C LYS A 79 9.89 -15.49 -3.96
N THR A 80 9.80 -15.06 -2.70
CA THR A 80 8.69 -15.43 -1.80
C THR A 80 7.34 -14.82 -2.19
N LEU A 81 7.27 -13.94 -3.17
CA LEU A 81 6.01 -13.36 -3.66
C LEU A 81 5.73 -13.74 -5.11
N GLN A 82 6.57 -14.57 -5.73
CA GLN A 82 6.47 -14.93 -7.16
C GLN A 82 5.12 -15.56 -7.52
N ASN A 83 4.52 -16.31 -6.57
CA ASN A 83 3.25 -16.98 -6.78
C ASN A 83 2.04 -16.05 -6.51
N LEU A 84 2.24 -14.89 -5.88
CA LEU A 84 1.14 -14.00 -5.51
C LEU A 84 0.53 -13.35 -6.75
N ASN A 85 -0.77 -13.51 -6.96
CA ASN A 85 -1.47 -12.82 -8.04
C ASN A 85 -1.64 -11.33 -7.70
N MET A 86 -0.72 -10.51 -8.20
CA MET A 86 -0.72 -9.06 -7.96
C MET A 86 -1.95 -8.35 -8.52
N ASN A 87 -2.66 -8.94 -9.50
CA ASN A 87 -3.90 -8.35 -10.04
C ASN A 87 -5.04 -8.36 -9.00
N MET A 88 -4.93 -9.19 -7.96
CA MET A 88 -5.91 -9.26 -6.86
C MET A 88 -5.56 -8.34 -5.70
N VAL A 89 -4.35 -7.77 -5.70
CA VAL A 89 -3.90 -6.84 -4.67
C VAL A 89 -4.50 -5.47 -4.96
N LYS A 90 -5.24 -4.94 -3.99
CA LYS A 90 -5.81 -3.59 -4.06
C LYS A 90 -5.32 -2.78 -2.87
N PRO A 91 -4.99 -1.49 -3.05
CA PRO A 91 -4.65 -0.61 -1.94
C PRO A 91 -5.72 -0.65 -0.85
N ARG A 92 -5.28 -0.65 0.41
CA ARG A 92 -6.12 -0.62 1.62
C ARG A 92 -7.12 -1.77 1.75
N LYS A 93 -7.05 -2.79 0.90
CA LYS A 93 -7.90 -3.98 0.97
C LYS A 93 -7.03 -5.21 1.18
N PRO A 94 -7.29 -6.01 2.22
CA PRO A 94 -6.60 -7.27 2.37
C PRO A 94 -6.92 -8.18 1.19
N HIS A 95 -5.95 -9.02 0.82
CA HIS A 95 -6.12 -10.00 -0.25
C HIS A 95 -7.40 -10.82 -0.03
N PRO A 96 -8.22 -11.12 -1.07
CA PRO A 96 -9.54 -11.71 -0.88
C PRO A 96 -9.56 -13.01 -0.05
N ARG A 97 -8.47 -13.79 -0.07
CA ARG A 97 -8.32 -15.00 0.76
C ARG A 97 -8.26 -14.72 2.26
N LEU A 98 -7.79 -13.55 2.65
CA LEU A 98 -7.60 -13.10 4.03
C LEU A 98 -8.80 -12.32 4.57
N GLN A 99 -9.82 -12.08 3.74
CA GLN A 99 -11.03 -11.37 4.15
C GLN A 99 -11.95 -12.22 5.03
N GLN A 100 -11.75 -13.55 5.08
CA GLN A 100 -12.55 -14.40 5.96
C GLN A 100 -12.16 -14.11 7.42
N GLN A 101 -13.14 -13.66 8.20
CA GLN A 101 -13.00 -13.42 9.63
C GLN A 101 -12.60 -14.73 10.33
N ALA A 102 -11.51 -14.69 11.09
CA ALA A 102 -11.12 -15.81 11.94
C ALA A 102 -11.98 -15.77 13.21
N VAL A 103 -12.88 -16.75 13.36
CA VAL A 103 -13.76 -16.87 14.53
C VAL A 103 -13.13 -17.79 15.58
N SER A 104 -12.19 -18.66 15.15
CA SER A 104 -11.47 -19.59 16.01
C SER A 104 -9.95 -19.54 15.77
N THR A 105 -9.19 -20.10 16.71
CA THR A 105 -7.74 -20.32 16.56
C THR A 105 -7.42 -21.23 15.37
N TYR A 106 -8.29 -22.20 15.08
CA TYR A 106 -8.19 -23.06 13.90
C TYR A 106 -8.29 -22.25 12.59
N ASP A 107 -9.24 -21.31 12.51
CA ASP A 107 -9.39 -20.45 11.32
C ASP A 107 -8.19 -19.53 11.12
N ALA A 108 -7.65 -18.98 12.21
CA ALA A 108 -6.43 -18.17 12.17
C ALA A 108 -5.24 -18.99 11.64
N ASN A 109 -5.04 -20.21 12.16
CA ASN A 109 -4.00 -21.11 11.69
C ASN A 109 -4.17 -21.49 10.21
N ARG A 110 -5.41 -21.71 9.77
CA ARG A 110 -5.73 -21.97 8.36
C ARG A 110 -5.39 -20.77 7.46
N GLN A 111 -5.59 -19.54 7.93
CA GLN A 111 -5.17 -18.34 7.20
C GLN A 111 -3.64 -18.22 7.09
N VAL A 112 -2.91 -18.53 8.17
CA VAL A 112 -1.45 -18.59 8.16
C VAL A 112 -0.94 -19.61 7.14
N LEU A 113 -1.56 -20.79 7.07
CA LEU A 113 -1.21 -21.79 6.06
C LEU A 113 -1.46 -21.29 4.64
N LYS A 114 -2.61 -20.65 4.37
CA LYS A 114 -2.90 -20.04 3.06
C LYS A 114 -1.86 -18.99 2.69
N LEU A 115 -1.44 -18.15 3.64
CA LEU A 115 -0.35 -17.18 3.43
C LEU A 115 0.97 -17.87 3.07
N LYS A 116 1.35 -18.92 3.80
CA LYS A 116 2.58 -19.68 3.50
C LYS A 116 2.54 -20.30 2.08
N PHE A 117 1.38 -20.79 1.63
CA PHE A 117 1.20 -21.26 0.26
C PHE A 117 1.31 -20.14 -0.77
N MET A 118 0.63 -19.02 -0.56
CA MET A 118 0.68 -17.86 -1.46
C MET A 118 2.10 -17.29 -1.58
N CYS A 119 2.86 -17.32 -0.49
CA CYS A 119 4.23 -16.81 -0.46
C CYS A 119 5.29 -17.86 -0.83
N GLY A 120 4.90 -19.03 -1.36
CA GLY A 120 5.84 -20.09 -1.74
C GLY A 120 6.70 -20.65 -0.58
N LYS A 121 6.37 -20.31 0.68
CA LYS A 121 7.08 -20.77 1.88
C LYS A 121 6.60 -22.14 2.35
N TYR A 122 5.53 -22.65 1.75
CA TYR A 122 5.05 -24.00 1.97
C TYR A 122 5.31 -24.82 0.70
N ILE A 123 6.36 -25.64 0.72
CA ILE A 123 6.60 -26.63 -0.32
C ILE A 123 5.54 -27.71 -0.14
N LEU A 124 4.53 -27.75 -1.01
CA LEU A 124 3.70 -28.94 -1.16
C LEU A 124 4.65 -30.05 -1.60
N GLN A 125 4.96 -30.98 -0.70
CA GLN A 125 5.76 -32.15 -1.03
C GLN A 125 5.23 -32.80 -2.32
N SER A 126 5.98 -32.68 -3.41
CA SER A 126 5.91 -33.59 -4.55
C SER A 126 7.17 -33.48 -5.41
N ASP A 127 8.33 -33.59 -4.77
CA ASP A 127 9.50 -34.22 -5.41
C ASP A 127 9.78 -35.54 -4.67
N ARG A 128 8.84 -36.47 -4.85
CA ARG A 128 9.07 -37.91 -4.66
C ARG A 128 8.73 -38.62 -5.97
N ALA A 129 9.44 -38.31 -7.04
CA ALA A 129 9.69 -39.24 -8.15
C ALA A 129 10.62 -38.60 -9.19
N SER A 130 11.47 -39.43 -9.77
CA SER A 130 12.59 -39.16 -10.70
C SER A 130 12.23 -38.51 -12.06
N PHE A 131 11.33 -37.53 -12.13
CA PHE A 131 10.83 -36.97 -13.40
C PHE A 131 10.80 -35.43 -13.44
N SER A 132 11.93 -34.80 -13.09
CA SER A 132 12.16 -33.34 -13.17
C SER A 132 12.23 -32.81 -14.62
N LYS A 133 11.18 -33.00 -15.42
CA LYS A 133 11.03 -32.41 -16.78
C LYS A 133 9.84 -31.48 -16.93
N ASN A 134 8.94 -31.39 -15.96
CA ASN A 134 7.79 -30.49 -16.05
C ASN A 134 8.14 -29.11 -15.51
N LYS A 135 7.95 -28.07 -16.33
CA LYS A 135 8.02 -26.67 -15.90
C LYS A 135 7.09 -26.48 -14.70
N VAL A 136 7.64 -25.96 -13.61
CA VAL A 136 6.85 -25.52 -12.46
C VAL A 136 5.87 -24.46 -12.94
N ASP A 137 4.59 -24.70 -12.71
CA ASP A 137 3.54 -23.72 -12.97
C ASP A 137 3.71 -22.56 -11.99
N ASP A 138 4.05 -21.37 -12.51
CA ASP A 138 4.33 -20.16 -11.74
C ASP A 138 3.05 -19.53 -11.15
N THR A 139 1.86 -20.10 -11.42
CA THR A 139 0.60 -19.58 -10.89
C THR A 139 0.21 -20.19 -9.55
N CYS A 140 -0.08 -19.34 -8.55
CA CYS A 140 -0.63 -19.82 -7.28
C CYS A 140 -2.05 -20.36 -7.46
N ARG A 141 -2.21 -21.68 -7.35
CA ARG A 141 -3.51 -22.36 -7.33
C ARG A 141 -4.45 -21.87 -6.23
N VAL A 142 -3.93 -21.26 -5.15
CA VAL A 142 -4.74 -20.63 -4.10
C VAL A 142 -5.34 -19.30 -4.59
N CYS A 143 -4.62 -18.51 -5.38
CA CYS A 143 -5.16 -17.28 -5.95
C CYS A 143 -6.21 -17.58 -7.06
N TYR A 144 -6.02 -18.63 -7.86
CA TYR A 144 -6.95 -18.97 -8.96
C TYR A 144 -8.29 -19.55 -8.50
N ASN A 145 -8.32 -20.29 -7.38
CA ASN A 145 -9.56 -20.92 -6.88
C ASN A 145 -10.50 -19.98 -6.10
N ILE A 146 -10.44 -18.66 -6.32
CA ILE A 146 -11.36 -17.71 -5.69
C ILE A 146 -12.60 -17.69 -6.59
N LYS A 147 -13.58 -18.56 -6.28
CA LYS A 147 -14.91 -18.49 -6.92
C LYS A 147 -15.50 -17.10 -6.62
N LYS A 148 -15.94 -16.43 -7.69
CA LYS A 148 -16.71 -15.18 -7.61
C LYS A 148 -18.01 -15.39 -6.85
#